data_AF-E6QC98-F1
#
_entry.id   AF-E6QC98-F1
#
_cell.length_a   1.000
_cell.length_b   1.000
_cell.length_c   1.000
_cell.angle_alpha   90.00
_cell.angle_beta   90.00
_cell.angle_gamma   90.00
#
_symmetry.space_group_name_H-M   'P 1'
#
loop_
_entity.id
_entity.type
_entity.pdbx_description
1 polymer ?
#
loop_
_entity_poly.entity_id
_entity_poly.type
_entity_poly.pdbx_seq_one_letter_code
_entity_poly.pdbx_strand_id
1 'polypeptide(L)'
;MRIDLTDKERFALAIQYEILDALKPEEGYGKHSESLMSGHKWIYDDIFRLMSENLPDEKARYVLDVLDLYRDLTISFGHLENKSSIEEYEIKFPGFDGNHEAELLNFARDLLNYHMYESVLHDNELDSHSQTTEIYQRMLSKWSELGRPRAPLTKETIQDILAARRYPGNE
;
A
#
# COMPACT_ATOMS: atom_id res chain seq x y z
N MET A 1 13.36 7.28 10.29
CA MET A 1 12.98 6.89 11.67
C MET A 1 14.16 7.11 12.62
N ARG A 2 13.93 7.69 13.80
CA ARG A 2 14.95 7.84 14.86
C ARG A 2 14.50 7.05 16.08
N ILE A 3 15.21 5.97 16.41
CA ILE A 3 14.88 5.15 17.58
C ILE A 3 15.68 5.66 18.78
N ASP A 4 15.01 5.83 19.91
CA ASP A 4 15.64 6.15 21.18
C ASP A 4 15.22 5.12 22.20
N LEU A 5 16.15 4.22 22.52
CA LEU A 5 15.92 3.12 23.45
C LEU A 5 16.22 3.59 24.87
N THR A 6 15.34 3.29 25.81
CA THR A 6 15.66 3.31 27.23
C THR A 6 16.69 2.25 27.57
N ASP A 7 17.40 2.40 28.69
CA ASP A 7 18.36 1.39 29.16
C ASP A 7 17.72 0.00 29.32
N LYS A 8 16.46 -0.04 29.74
CA LYS A 8 15.70 -1.30 29.91
C LYS A 8 15.41 -1.97 28.56
N GLU A 9 14.99 -1.21 27.56
CA GLU A 9 14.72 -1.73 26.21
C GLU A 9 16.01 -2.20 25.52
N ARG A 10 17.08 -1.41 25.65
CA ARG A 10 18.39 -1.77 25.13
C ARG A 10 18.94 -3.04 25.76
N PHE A 11 18.83 -3.17 27.09
CA PHE A 11 19.21 -4.40 27.79
C PHE A 11 18.36 -5.58 27.34
N ALA A 12 17.03 -5.42 27.26
CA ALA A 12 16.14 -6.49 26.81
C ALA A 12 16.44 -6.94 25.37
N LEU A 13 16.79 -6.03 24.46
CA LEU A 13 17.19 -6.35 23.09
C LEU A 13 18.55 -7.06 23.05
N ALA A 14 19.51 -6.64 23.88
CA ALA A 14 20.80 -7.32 23.96
C ALA A 14 20.64 -8.78 24.37
N ILE A 15 19.82 -9.05 25.40
CA ILE A 15 19.51 -10.42 25.84
C ILE A 15 18.80 -11.21 24.73
N GLN A 16 17.89 -10.59 23.97
CA GLN A 16 17.25 -11.27 22.83
C GLN A 16 18.25 -11.65 21.73
N TYR A 17 19.19 -10.77 21.38
CA TYR A 17 20.24 -11.09 20.41
C TYR A 17 21.21 -12.16 20.91
N GLU A 18 21.52 -12.18 22.21
CA GLU A 18 22.32 -13.24 22.83
C GLU A 18 21.61 -14.60 22.75
N ILE A 19 20.30 -14.64 23.02
CA ILE A 19 19.50 -15.87 22.86
C ILE A 19 19.46 -16.31 21.38
N LEU A 20 19.27 -15.38 20.44
CA LEU A 20 19.26 -15.69 19.02
C LEU A 20 20.61 -16.23 18.53
N ASP A 21 21.73 -15.67 19.02
CA ASP A 21 23.07 -16.15 18.71
C ASP A 21 23.31 -17.57 19.24
N ALA A 22 22.83 -17.87 20.45
CA ALA A 22 22.89 -19.22 21.00
C ALA A 22 22.05 -20.25 20.20
N LEU A 23 20.96 -19.80 19.57
CA LEU A 23 20.09 -20.65 18.74
C LEU A 23 20.58 -20.77 17.29
N LYS A 24 21.23 -19.73 16.76
CA LYS A 24 21.66 -19.59 15.36
C LYS A 24 23.04 -18.91 15.26
N PRO A 25 24.11 -19.56 15.74
CA PRO A 25 25.44 -18.95 15.85
C PRO A 25 26.06 -18.56 14.50
N GLU A 26 25.61 -19.17 13.40
CA GLU A 26 26.06 -18.88 12.04
C GLU A 26 25.60 -17.52 11.50
N GLU A 27 24.51 -16.96 12.03
CA GLU A 27 23.93 -15.69 11.59
C GLU A 27 24.66 -14.46 12.21
N GLY A 28 25.47 -14.69 13.26
CA GLY A 28 26.34 -13.66 13.85
C GLY A 28 25.62 -12.61 14.70
N TYR A 29 24.50 -12.96 15.32
CA TYR A 29 23.69 -12.06 16.15
C TYR A 29 24.42 -11.54 17.40
N GLY A 30 25.46 -12.24 17.89
CA GLY A 30 26.20 -11.87 19.10
C GLY A 30 26.79 -10.45 19.05
N LYS A 31 27.22 -10.00 17.87
CA LYS A 31 27.74 -8.63 17.66
C LYS A 31 26.68 -7.56 17.97
N HIS A 32 25.41 -7.85 17.70
CA HIS A 32 24.32 -6.92 18.02
C HIS A 32 24.12 -6.82 19.54
N SER A 33 24.15 -7.95 20.26
CA SER A 33 24.11 -7.96 21.72
C SER A 33 25.23 -7.14 22.35
N GLU A 34 26.48 -7.38 21.93
CA GLU A 34 27.65 -6.63 22.41
C GLU A 34 27.53 -5.12 22.14
N SER A 35 27.04 -4.74 20.95
CA SER A 35 26.87 -3.34 20.57
C SER A 35 25.81 -2.62 21.44
N LEU A 36 24.72 -3.32 21.80
CA LEU A 36 23.67 -2.81 22.66
C LEU A 36 24.16 -2.69 24.11
N MET A 37 24.92 -3.67 24.63
CA MET A 37 25.48 -3.65 25.99
C MET A 37 26.55 -2.57 26.18
N SER A 38 27.45 -2.41 25.21
CA SER A 38 28.51 -1.39 25.25
C SER A 38 28.00 0.04 25.05
N GLY A 39 26.80 0.18 24.48
CA GLY A 39 26.11 1.45 24.38
C GLY A 39 26.57 2.38 23.27
N HIS A 40 27.23 1.84 22.27
CA HIS A 40 27.66 2.58 21.09
C HIS A 40 26.47 2.82 20.14
N LYS A 41 25.68 3.86 20.41
CA LYS A 41 24.45 4.18 19.66
C LYS A 41 24.62 4.20 18.15
N TRP A 42 25.71 4.79 17.66
CA TRP A 42 25.98 4.87 16.22
C TRP A 42 26.14 3.49 15.54
N ILE A 43 26.51 2.45 16.30
CA ILE A 43 26.67 1.08 15.81
C ILE A 43 25.31 0.36 15.83
N TYR A 44 24.60 0.36 16.97
CA TYR A 44 23.36 -0.39 17.08
C TYR A 44 22.16 0.28 16.42
N ASP A 45 22.22 1.58 16.10
CA ASP A 45 21.17 2.25 15.31
C ASP A 45 21.03 1.63 13.91
N ASP A 46 22.08 1.01 13.37
CA ASP A 46 22.06 0.34 12.06
C ASP A 46 21.14 -0.90 12.03
N ILE A 47 20.97 -1.56 13.18
CA ILE A 47 20.05 -2.71 13.36
C ILE A 47 18.64 -2.35 12.87
N PHE A 48 18.23 -1.11 13.09
CA PHE A 48 16.88 -0.64 12.80
C PHE A 48 16.70 -0.09 11.39
N ARG A 49 17.77 0.02 10.59
CA ARG A 49 17.67 0.52 9.21
C ARG A 49 16.97 -0.45 8.27
N LEU A 50 16.83 -1.71 8.66
CA LEU A 50 16.06 -2.71 7.92
C LEU A 50 14.55 -2.49 8.04
N MET A 51 14.09 -1.70 9.00
CA MET A 51 12.68 -1.38 9.17
C MET A 51 12.27 -0.19 8.32
N SER A 52 11.20 -0.36 7.56
CA SER A 52 10.50 0.76 6.93
C SER A 52 9.84 1.66 7.98
N GLU A 53 9.61 2.93 7.63
CA GLU A 53 8.76 3.79 8.45
C GLU A 53 7.32 3.29 8.45
N ASN A 54 6.57 3.59 9.52
CA ASN A 54 5.15 3.30 9.55
C ASN A 54 4.43 4.10 8.46
N LEU A 55 3.65 3.42 7.62
CA LEU A 55 2.77 4.07 6.68
C LEU A 55 1.72 4.90 7.45
N PRO A 56 1.59 6.21 7.21
CA PRO A 56 0.55 7.01 7.83
C PRO A 56 -0.85 6.47 7.54
N ASP A 57 -1.73 6.47 8.54
CA ASP A 57 -3.11 5.97 8.42
C ASP A 57 -3.89 6.62 7.27
N GLU A 58 -3.62 7.90 6.98
CA GLU A 58 -4.21 8.61 5.85
C GLU A 58 -3.82 7.99 4.50
N LYS A 59 -2.54 7.63 4.31
CA LYS A 59 -2.07 6.95 3.09
C LYS A 59 -2.63 5.54 2.99
N ALA A 60 -2.67 4.81 4.11
CA ALA A 60 -3.29 3.48 4.16
C ALA A 60 -4.78 3.56 3.79
N ARG A 61 -5.53 4.48 4.39
CA ARG A 61 -6.95 4.70 4.09
C ARG A 61 -7.16 5.10 2.64
N TYR A 62 -6.29 5.94 2.09
CA TYR A 62 -6.33 6.32 0.68
C TYR A 62 -6.21 5.10 -0.24
N VAL A 63 -5.21 4.23 -0.03
CA VAL A 63 -5.08 2.98 -0.82
C VAL A 63 -6.34 2.13 -0.71
N LEU A 64 -6.87 1.95 0.50
CA LEU A 64 -8.09 1.16 0.71
C LEU A 64 -9.31 1.78 0.02
N ASP A 65 -9.48 3.11 0.06
CA ASP A 65 -10.56 3.82 -0.63
C ASP A 65 -10.47 3.62 -2.16
N VAL A 66 -9.26 3.67 -2.72
CA VAL A 66 -9.02 3.39 -4.15
C VAL A 66 -9.41 1.96 -4.50
N LEU A 67 -8.92 0.97 -3.74
CA LEU A 67 -9.23 -0.44 -3.98
C LEU A 67 -10.72 -0.75 -3.79
N ASP A 68 -11.37 -0.13 -2.80
CA ASP A 68 -12.80 -0.23 -2.55
C ASP A 68 -13.62 0.28 -3.74
N LEU A 69 -13.19 1.38 -4.37
CA LEU A 69 -13.81 1.93 -5.56
C LEU A 69 -13.64 0.99 -6.76
N TYR A 70 -12.41 0.54 -7.05
CA TYR A 70 -12.15 -0.38 -8.16
C TYR A 70 -12.87 -1.72 -8.00
N ARG A 71 -13.01 -2.22 -6.77
CA ARG A 71 -13.84 -3.37 -6.46
C ARG A 71 -15.30 -3.14 -6.86
N ASP A 72 -15.88 -2.00 -6.46
CA ASP A 72 -17.26 -1.69 -6.81
C ASP A 72 -17.45 -1.52 -8.32
N LEU A 73 -16.52 -0.85 -9.00
CA LEU A 73 -16.53 -0.71 -10.47
C LEU A 73 -16.49 -2.08 -11.16
N THR A 74 -15.59 -2.97 -10.71
CA THR A 74 -15.42 -4.31 -11.29
C THR A 74 -16.67 -5.17 -11.10
N ILE A 75 -17.21 -5.22 -9.87
CA ILE A 75 -18.44 -5.96 -9.57
C ILE A 75 -19.59 -5.41 -10.41
N SER A 76 -19.76 -4.09 -10.45
CA SER A 76 -20.88 -3.45 -11.14
C SER A 76 -20.82 -3.67 -12.64
N PHE A 77 -19.64 -3.52 -13.25
CA PHE A 77 -19.42 -3.81 -14.66
C PHE A 77 -19.73 -5.27 -15.00
N GLY A 78 -19.41 -6.21 -14.10
CA GLY A 78 -19.78 -7.63 -14.23
C GLY A 78 -21.28 -7.86 -14.38
N HIS A 79 -22.11 -7.03 -13.73
CA HIS A 79 -23.58 -7.13 -13.72
C HIS A 79 -24.28 -6.34 -14.84
N LEU A 80 -23.56 -5.54 -15.63
CA LEU A 80 -24.18 -4.78 -16.73
C LEU A 80 -24.58 -5.69 -17.88
N GLU A 81 -25.84 -5.62 -18.31
CA GLU A 81 -26.31 -6.25 -19.55
C GLU A 81 -25.69 -5.60 -20.80
N ASN A 82 -25.50 -4.28 -20.77
CA ASN A 82 -24.90 -3.51 -21.86
C ASN A 82 -23.64 -2.76 -21.41
N LYS A 83 -22.48 -3.32 -21.77
CA LYS A 83 -21.14 -2.82 -21.45
C LYS A 83 -20.58 -1.81 -22.47
N SER A 84 -21.34 -1.43 -23.50
CA SER A 84 -20.86 -0.50 -24.52
C SER A 84 -20.37 0.82 -23.89
N SER A 85 -19.34 1.43 -24.49
CA SER A 85 -18.80 2.73 -24.06
C SER A 85 -18.09 2.73 -22.70
N ILE A 86 -17.76 1.56 -22.15
CA ILE A 86 -16.86 1.38 -21.01
C ILE A 86 -15.83 0.34 -21.43
N GLU A 87 -14.56 0.72 -21.46
CA GLU A 87 -13.49 -0.20 -21.82
C GLU A 87 -13.06 -1.00 -20.59
N GLU A 88 -12.77 -2.29 -20.75
CA GLU A 88 -12.44 -3.18 -19.63
C GLU A 88 -11.18 -2.73 -18.89
N TYR A 89 -10.23 -2.08 -19.56
CA TYR A 89 -9.04 -1.56 -18.90
C TYR A 89 -9.34 -0.34 -17.99
N GLU A 90 -10.43 0.40 -18.24
CA GLU A 90 -10.80 1.58 -17.43
C GLU A 90 -11.30 1.16 -16.04
N ILE A 91 -11.86 -0.05 -15.91
CA ILE A 91 -12.34 -0.61 -14.64
C ILE A 91 -11.29 -1.46 -13.91
N LYS A 92 -10.15 -1.77 -14.55
CA LYS A 92 -9.05 -2.50 -13.92
C LYS A 92 -8.17 -1.51 -13.15
N PHE A 93 -7.79 -1.90 -11.94
CA PHE A 93 -6.86 -1.14 -11.12
C PHE A 93 -5.47 -1.20 -11.76
N PRO A 94 -4.91 -0.07 -12.24
CA PRO A 94 -3.64 -0.09 -12.96
C PRO A 94 -2.42 -0.07 -12.04
N GLY A 95 -2.61 0.03 -10.71
CA GLY A 95 -1.50 0.06 -9.76
C GLY A 95 -1.12 1.46 -9.27
N PHE A 96 0.09 1.56 -8.72
CA PHE A 96 0.73 2.81 -8.28
C PHE A 96 2.13 2.90 -8.90
N ASP A 97 2.65 4.11 -9.10
CA ASP A 97 3.96 4.28 -9.73
C ASP A 97 5.09 3.86 -8.78
N GLY A 98 5.93 2.91 -9.23
CA GLY A 98 7.05 2.42 -8.44
C GLY A 98 8.09 3.48 -8.07
N ASN A 99 8.18 4.57 -8.83
CA ASN A 99 9.19 5.61 -8.61
C ASN A 99 8.71 6.73 -7.67
N HIS A 100 7.47 7.19 -7.81
CA HIS A 100 6.95 8.34 -7.04
C HIS A 100 5.90 7.95 -5.98
N GLU A 101 5.34 6.74 -6.05
CA GLU A 101 4.24 6.26 -5.19
C GLU A 101 4.62 4.93 -4.49
N ALA A 102 5.92 4.68 -4.32
CA ALA A 102 6.47 3.41 -3.84
C ALA A 102 5.84 2.90 -2.53
N GLU A 103 5.56 3.78 -1.57
CA GLU A 103 4.93 3.40 -0.30
C GLU A 103 3.49 2.88 -0.51
N LEU A 104 2.73 3.48 -1.43
CA LEU A 104 1.37 3.06 -1.75
C LEU A 104 1.38 1.73 -2.51
N LEU A 105 2.32 1.59 -3.45
CA LEU A 105 2.56 0.36 -4.20
C LEU A 105 2.92 -0.81 -3.27
N ASN A 106 3.87 -0.59 -2.36
CA ASN A 106 4.30 -1.62 -1.41
C ASN A 106 3.15 -2.05 -0.51
N PHE A 107 2.32 -1.10 -0.04
CA PHE A 107 1.15 -1.44 0.75
C PHE A 107 0.11 -2.24 -0.04
N ALA A 108 -0.13 -1.90 -1.32
CA ALA A 108 -1.01 -2.69 -2.19
C ALA A 108 -0.47 -4.12 -2.41
N ARG A 109 0.85 -4.27 -2.59
CA ARG A 109 1.51 -5.59 -2.67
C ARG A 109 1.37 -6.39 -1.38
N ASP A 110 1.52 -5.75 -0.22
CA ASP A 110 1.33 -6.40 1.07
C ASP A 110 -0.12 -6.87 1.24
N LEU A 111 -1.11 -6.05 0.88
CA LEU A 111 -2.52 -6.47 0.90
C LEU A 111 -2.75 -7.72 0.04
N LEU A 112 -2.16 -7.80 -1.15
CA LEU A 112 -2.21 -9.00 -1.99
C LEU A 112 -1.54 -10.21 -1.32
N ASN A 113 -0.35 -10.02 -0.74
CA ASN A 113 0.37 -11.08 -0.01
C ASN A 113 -0.43 -11.62 1.19
N TYR A 114 -1.27 -10.78 1.80
CA TYR A 114 -2.19 -11.18 2.87
C TYR A 114 -3.56 -11.69 2.36
N HIS A 115 -3.70 -11.99 1.07
CA HIS A 115 -4.96 -12.44 0.44
C HIS A 115 -6.13 -11.46 0.62
N MET A 116 -5.83 -10.16 0.70
CA MET A 116 -6.82 -9.10 0.75
C MET A 116 -7.02 -8.48 -0.62
N TYR A 117 -8.26 -8.09 -0.95
CA TYR A 117 -8.60 -7.44 -2.22
C TYR A 117 -8.21 -8.26 -3.47
N GLU A 118 -8.13 -9.59 -3.38
CA GLU A 118 -7.78 -10.45 -4.52
C GLU A 118 -8.67 -10.18 -5.73
N SER A 119 -9.95 -9.81 -5.53
CA SER A 119 -10.87 -9.43 -6.61
C SER A 119 -10.48 -8.16 -7.41
N VAL A 120 -9.47 -7.43 -6.98
CA VAL A 120 -8.93 -6.23 -7.64
C VAL A 120 -7.44 -6.40 -7.94
N LEU A 121 -6.71 -6.98 -6.99
CA LEU A 121 -5.28 -7.26 -7.06
C LEU A 121 -5.07 -8.68 -7.62
N HIS A 122 -5.14 -8.83 -8.94
CA HIS A 122 -4.99 -10.15 -9.59
C HIS A 122 -3.64 -10.35 -10.29
N ASP A 123 -2.97 -9.25 -10.64
CA ASP A 123 -1.71 -9.27 -11.35
C ASP A 123 -0.57 -8.91 -10.40
N ASN A 124 0.56 -9.60 -10.53
CA ASN A 124 1.79 -9.24 -9.82
C ASN A 124 2.38 -7.91 -10.29
N GLU A 125 1.91 -7.40 -11.44
CA GLU A 125 2.30 -6.10 -11.98
C GLU A 125 1.37 -5.02 -11.47
N LEU A 126 1.67 -4.53 -10.26
CA LEU A 126 0.99 -3.39 -9.64
C LEU A 126 1.75 -2.07 -9.87
N ASP A 127 2.85 -2.06 -10.62
CA ASP A 127 3.53 -0.83 -11.01
C ASP A 127 2.84 -0.21 -12.22
N SER A 128 2.22 0.95 -12.04
CA SER A 128 1.52 1.66 -13.11
C SER A 128 2.48 2.33 -14.11
N HIS A 129 3.78 2.39 -13.79
CA HIS A 129 4.83 3.11 -14.52
C HIS A 129 4.51 4.59 -14.82
N SER A 130 3.54 5.16 -14.10
CA SER A 130 3.04 6.52 -14.28
C SER A 130 2.25 6.96 -13.05
N GLN A 131 2.44 8.20 -12.59
CA GLN A 131 1.78 8.70 -11.38
C GLN A 131 0.25 8.62 -11.50
N THR A 132 -0.40 8.03 -10.49
CA THR A 132 -1.85 7.75 -10.50
C THR A 132 -2.63 8.56 -9.49
N THR A 133 -1.94 9.17 -8.52
CA THR A 133 -2.59 9.81 -7.36
C THR A 133 -3.59 10.89 -7.75
N GLU A 134 -3.24 11.79 -8.67
CA GLU A 134 -4.17 12.83 -9.12
C GLU A 134 -5.42 12.25 -9.80
N ILE A 135 -5.25 11.17 -10.56
CA ILE A 135 -6.34 10.48 -11.26
C ILE A 135 -7.30 9.89 -10.23
N TYR A 136 -6.79 9.14 -9.27
CA TYR A 136 -7.59 8.50 -8.24
C TYR A 136 -8.26 9.51 -7.31
N GLN A 137 -7.60 10.61 -6.96
CA GLN A 137 -8.20 11.68 -6.17
C GLN A 137 -9.43 12.27 -6.86
N ARG A 138 -9.39 12.50 -8.19
CA ARG A 138 -10.56 12.95 -8.95
C ARG A 138 -11.69 11.92 -8.96
N MET A 139 -11.35 10.65 -9.18
CA MET A 139 -12.33 9.56 -9.15
C MET A 139 -12.99 9.41 -7.77
N LEU A 140 -12.20 9.46 -6.69
CA LEU A 140 -12.69 9.41 -5.31
C LEU A 140 -13.55 10.63 -4.96
N SER A 141 -13.18 11.82 -5.44
CA SER A 141 -13.97 13.04 -5.25
C SER A 141 -15.34 12.88 -5.92
N LYS A 142 -15.37 12.43 -7.18
CA LYS A 142 -16.62 12.17 -7.91
C LYS A 142 -17.46 11.08 -7.24
N TRP A 143 -16.84 10.00 -6.80
CA TRP A 143 -17.51 8.93 -6.05
C TRP A 143 -18.09 9.44 -4.73
N SER A 144 -17.39 10.36 -4.05
CA SER A 144 -17.86 10.99 -2.83
C SER A 144 -19.02 11.95 -3.06
N GLU A 145 -19.02 12.74 -4.14
CA GLU A 145 -20.15 13.60 -4.55
C GLU A 145 -21.43 12.79 -4.77
N LEU A 146 -21.29 11.57 -5.30
CA LEU A 146 -22.39 10.64 -5.53
C LEU A 146 -22.84 9.91 -4.24
N GLY A 147 -22.22 10.20 -3.09
CA GLY A 147 -22.54 9.60 -1.80
C GLY A 147 -21.84 8.27 -1.52
N ARG A 148 -20.73 7.99 -2.21
CA ARG A 148 -19.97 6.72 -2.16
C ARG A 148 -20.87 5.47 -2.33
N PRO A 149 -21.66 5.41 -3.42
CA PRO A 149 -22.52 4.25 -3.67
C PRO A 149 -21.67 2.98 -3.76
N ARG A 150 -22.19 1.88 -3.22
CA ARG A 150 -21.56 0.55 -3.30
C ARG A 150 -22.15 -0.23 -4.47
N ALA A 151 -21.44 -1.24 -4.95
CA ALA A 151 -21.94 -2.09 -6.02
C ALA A 151 -23.27 -2.80 -5.65
N PRO A 152 -24.17 -3.07 -6.62
CA PRO A 152 -24.03 -2.74 -8.05
C PRO A 152 -24.35 -1.27 -8.35
N LEU A 153 -23.49 -0.63 -9.14
CA LEU A 153 -23.62 0.72 -9.66
C LEU A 153 -24.34 0.70 -11.02
N THR A 154 -25.07 1.77 -11.34
CA THR A 154 -25.65 1.93 -12.68
C THR A 154 -24.56 2.23 -13.71
N LYS A 155 -24.87 2.02 -14.99
CA LYS A 155 -23.94 2.33 -16.09
C LYS A 155 -23.55 3.82 -16.09
N GLU A 156 -24.52 4.69 -15.86
CA GLU A 156 -24.33 6.15 -15.79
C GLU A 156 -23.39 6.51 -14.65
N THR A 157 -23.57 5.89 -13.48
CA THR A 157 -22.70 6.10 -12.31
C THR A 157 -21.26 5.68 -12.59
N ILE A 158 -21.06 4.53 -13.26
CA ILE A 158 -19.73 4.07 -13.66
C ILE A 158 -19.10 5.07 -14.63
N GLN A 159 -19.85 5.51 -15.64
CA GLN A 159 -19.37 6.47 -16.64
C GLN A 159 -19.00 7.82 -16.02
N ASP A 160 -19.80 8.32 -15.08
CA ASP A 160 -19.52 9.57 -14.35
C ASP A 160 -18.21 9.50 -13.57
N ILE A 161 -17.96 8.37 -12.88
CA ILE A 161 -16.71 8.16 -12.14
C ILE A 161 -15.53 8.02 -13.10
N LEU A 162 -15.67 7.24 -14.18
CA LEU A 162 -14.60 7.05 -15.17
C LEU A 162 -14.31 8.31 -15.99
N ALA A 163 -15.28 9.21 -16.17
CA ALA A 163 -15.04 10.51 -16.80
C ALA A 163 -14.02 11.34 -16.00
N ALA A 164 -14.07 11.27 -14.66
CA ALA A 164 -13.11 11.95 -13.79
C ALA A 164 -11.67 11.40 -13.89
N ARG A 165 -11.51 10.19 -14.43
CA ARG A 165 -10.20 9.57 -14.72
C ARG A 165 -9.46 10.34 -15.83
N ARG A 166 -10.18 10.87 -16.81
CA ARG A 166 -9.61 11.56 -17.98
C ARG A 166 -9.10 12.94 -17.58
N TYR A 167 -7.98 13.37 -18.15
CA TYR A 167 -7.47 14.72 -17.90
C TYR A 167 -8.39 15.76 -18.56
N PRO A 168 -8.74 16.86 -17.87
CA PRO A 168 -9.64 17.90 -18.39
C PRO A 168 -9.08 18.71 -19.58
N GLY A 169 -7.86 18.41 -20.05
CA GLY A 169 -7.21 19.11 -21.17
C GLY A 169 -7.22 18.36 -22.50
N ASN A 170 -7.88 17.20 -22.60
CA ASN A 170 -7.97 16.39 -23.83
C ASN A 170 -9.39 16.45 -24.45
N GLU A 171 -9.89 17.65 -24.73
CA GLU A 171 -11.04 17.89 -25.62
C GLU A 171 -10.59 18.50 -26.96
#